data_AF-A0A7K4YAE8-F1
#
_entry.id   AF-A0A7K4YAE8-F1
#
_cell.length_a   1.000
_cell.length_b   1.000
_cell.length_c   1.000
_cell.angle_alpha   90.00
_cell.angle_beta   90.00
_cell.angle_gamma   90.00
#
_symmetry.space_group_name_H-M   'P 1'
#
loop_
_entity.id
_entity.type
_entity.pdbx_description
1 polymer ?
#
loop_
_entity_poly.entity_id
_entity_poly.type
_entity_poly.pdbx_seq_one_letter_code
_entity_poly.pdbx_strand_id
1 'polypeptide(L)'
;VVCFTVVIFSLQTRYDFTSCRGLLLVFLVILVLFSLLCIFIRNRILDIVYAALGALLFTCFLAVDTQLVLGNKQLALSPEEHVFAALTLYTDIVNIFL
;
A
#
# COMPACT_ATOMS: atom_id res chain seq x y z
N VAL A 1 -0.49 1.01 14.94
CA VAL A 1 -0.38 2.48 15.00
C VAL A 1 -0.30 3.08 13.59
N VAL A 2 0.68 2.70 12.77
CA VAL A 2 0.86 3.23 11.40
C VAL A 2 -0.42 3.11 10.55
N CYS A 3 -0.99 1.89 10.43
CA CYS A 3 -2.21 1.67 9.65
C CYS A 3 -3.38 2.56 10.10
N PHE A 4 -3.60 2.67 11.42
CA PHE A 4 -4.66 3.48 12.00
C PHE A 4 -4.48 4.97 11.71
N THR A 5 -3.26 5.49 11.90
CA THR A 5 -2.92 6.88 11.59
C THR A 5 -3.15 7.20 10.11
N VAL A 6 -2.73 6.30 9.23
CA VAL A 6 -2.85 6.47 7.77
C VAL A 6 -4.30 6.40 7.32
N VAL A 7 -5.08 5.46 7.85
CA VAL A 7 -6.52 5.39 7.56
C VAL A 7 -7.22 6.68 7.99
N ILE A 8 -6.98 7.16 9.21
CA ILE A 8 -7.56 8.44 9.67
C ILE A 8 -7.11 9.60 8.78
N PHE A 9 -5.83 9.66 8.44
CA PHE A 9 -5.28 10.69 7.59
C PHE A 9 -5.88 10.65 6.17
N SER A 10 -6.14 9.46 5.62
CA SER A 10 -6.75 9.27 4.31
C SER A 10 -8.24 9.62 4.26
N LEU A 11 -8.92 9.75 5.41
CA LEU A 11 -10.31 10.24 5.46
C LEU A 11 -10.44 11.68 4.98
N GLN A 12 -9.37 12.48 5.05
CA GLN A 12 -9.41 13.87 4.61
C GLN A 12 -9.29 13.98 3.08
N THR A 13 -10.02 14.94 2.48
CA THR A 13 -10.05 15.13 1.02
C THR A 13 -8.94 16.05 0.49
N ARG A 14 -8.18 16.71 1.37
CA ARG A 14 -7.20 17.76 1.01
C ARG A 14 -6.05 17.27 0.14
N TYR A 15 -5.60 16.02 0.32
CA TYR A 15 -4.49 15.42 -0.44
C TYR A 15 -5.01 14.26 -1.29
N ASP A 16 -4.64 14.21 -2.58
CA ASP A 16 -5.05 13.15 -3.51
C ASP A 16 -3.90 12.18 -3.77
N PHE A 17 -3.91 11.04 -3.09
CA PHE A 17 -2.91 10.00 -3.33
C PHE A 17 -3.32 9.07 -4.48
N THR A 18 -4.60 9.05 -4.86
CA THR A 18 -5.15 8.21 -5.93
C THR A 18 -4.48 8.46 -7.28
N SER A 19 -4.06 9.70 -7.54
CA SER A 19 -3.32 10.08 -8.76
C SER A 19 -1.95 9.41 -8.87
N CYS A 20 -1.37 8.95 -7.75
CA CYS A 20 -0.05 8.32 -7.71
C CYS A 20 -0.10 6.78 -7.84
N ARG A 21 -1.28 6.18 -8.06
CA ARG A 21 -1.43 4.71 -8.18
C ARG A 21 -0.48 4.08 -9.20
N GLY A 22 -0.33 4.72 -10.37
CA GLY A 22 0.59 4.24 -11.40
C GLY A 22 2.04 4.18 -10.94
N LEU A 23 2.47 5.16 -10.13
CA LEU A 23 3.81 5.20 -9.55
C LEU A 23 4.00 4.11 -8.48
N LEU A 24 2.98 3.88 -7.63
CA LEU A 24 3.03 2.81 -6.63
C LEU A 24 3.16 1.43 -7.27
N LEU A 25 2.49 1.18 -8.40
CA LEU A 25 2.63 -0.06 -9.16
C LEU A 25 4.06 -0.25 -9.67
N VAL A 26 4.70 0.81 -10.18
CA VAL A 26 6.10 0.75 -10.64
C VAL A 26 7.03 0.40 -9.47
N PHE A 27 6.85 1.05 -8.31
CA PHE A 27 7.64 0.72 -7.11
C PHE A 27 7.42 -0.71 -6.62
N LEU A 28 6.18 -1.23 -6.72
CA LEU A 28 5.88 -2.62 -6.36
C LEU A 28 6.65 -3.61 -7.24
N VAL A 29 6.65 -3.39 -8.56
CA VAL A 29 7.41 -4.25 -9.49
C VAL A 29 8.91 -4.21 -9.19
N ILE A 30 9.45 -3.02 -8.90
CA ILE A 30 10.86 -2.87 -8.50
C ILE A 30 11.14 -3.64 -7.21
N LEU A 31 10.26 -3.54 -6.20
CA LEU A 31 10.42 -4.24 -4.92
C LEU A 31 10.39 -5.77 -5.11
N VAL A 32 9.50 -6.28 -5.97
CA VAL A 32 9.44 -7.72 -6.30
C VAL A 32 10.74 -8.18 -6.95
N LEU A 33 11.26 -7.44 -7.94
CA LEU A 33 12.54 -7.79 -8.57
C LEU A 33 13.71 -7.71 -7.58
N PHE A 34 13.72 -6.71 -6.70
CA PHE A 34 14.73 -6.58 -5.66
C PHE A 34 14.69 -7.74 -4.65
N SER A 35 13.49 -8.23 -4.32
CA SER A 35 13.34 -9.42 -3.46
C SER A 35 13.99 -10.67 -4.05
N LEU A 36 13.89 -10.86 -5.38
CA LEU A 36 14.54 -11.97 -6.07
C LEU A 36 16.06 -11.89 -5.96
N LEU A 37 16.63 -10.68 -6.00
CA LEU A 37 18.07 -10.48 -5.80
C LEU A 37 18.48 -10.75 -4.34
N CYS A 38 17.67 -10.34 -3.36
CA CYS A 38 17.95 -10.59 -1.94
C CYS A 38 18.02 -12.09 -1.59
N ILE A 39 17.24 -12.95 -2.26
CA ILE A 39 17.30 -14.42 -2.09
C ILE A 39 18.72 -14.96 -2.30
N PHE A 40 19.45 -14.41 -3.27
CA PHE A 40 20.83 -14.83 -3.56
C PHE A 40 21.86 -14.16 -2.65
N ILE A 41 21.63 -12.91 -2.25
CA ILE A 41 22.65 -12.07 -1.59
C ILE A 41 22.62 -12.17 -0.05
N ARG A 42 21.54 -12.69 0.58
CA ARG A 42 21.44 -13.06 2.01
C ARG A 42 22.24 -12.17 2.98
N ASN A 43 21.97 -10.87 2.95
CA ASN A 43 22.64 -9.88 3.78
C ASN A 43 21.64 -9.19 4.72
N ARG A 44 21.92 -9.21 6.02
CA ARG A 44 21.03 -8.65 7.05
C ARG A 44 20.69 -7.17 6.84
N ILE A 45 21.62 -6.38 6.32
CA ILE A 45 21.38 -4.95 6.03
C ILE A 45 20.39 -4.83 4.88
N LEU A 46 20.54 -5.63 3.82
CA LEU A 46 19.61 -5.64 2.70
C LEU A 46 18.21 -6.10 3.12
N ASP A 47 18.11 -7.07 4.03
CA ASP A 47 16.82 -7.53 4.56
C ASP A 47 16.11 -6.41 5.32
N ILE A 48 16.83 -5.65 6.15
CA ILE A 48 16.28 -4.50 6.88
C ILE A 48 15.83 -3.40 5.91
N VAL A 49 16.65 -3.08 4.90
CA VAL A 49 16.31 -2.08 3.87
C VAL A 49 15.09 -2.52 3.07
N TYR A 50 15.04 -3.80 2.68
CA TYR A 50 13.92 -4.39 1.97
C TYR A 50 12.62 -4.29 2.78
N ALA A 51 12.65 -4.69 4.05
CA ALA A 51 11.51 -4.61 4.95
C ALA A 51 11.04 -3.15 5.15
N ALA A 52 11.96 -2.21 5.33
CA ALA A 52 11.62 -0.80 5.47
C ALA A 52 10.98 -0.20 4.20
N LEU A 53 11.50 -0.54 3.02
CA LEU A 53 10.93 -0.12 1.73
C LEU A 53 9.56 -0.75 1.48
N GLY A 54 9.40 -2.04 1.78
CA GLY A 54 8.13 -2.75 1.69
C GLY A 54 7.07 -2.13 2.60
N ALA A 55 7.38 -1.95 3.88
CA ALA A 55 6.48 -1.33 4.85
C ALA A 55 6.06 0.08 4.42
N LEU A 56 7.00 0.90 3.92
CA LEU A 56 6.70 2.24 3.40
C LEU A 56 5.76 2.17 2.18
N LEU A 57 6.05 1.27 1.23
CA LEU A 57 5.28 1.13 0.00
C LEU A 57 3.84 0.67 0.28
N PHE A 58 3.66 -0.39 1.07
CA PHE A 58 2.34 -0.90 1.41
C PHE A 58 1.55 0.07 2.31
N THR A 59 2.24 0.90 3.11
CA THR A 59 1.60 2.02 3.81
C THR A 59 1.02 3.05 2.84
N CYS A 60 1.71 3.33 1.73
CA CYS A 60 1.18 4.20 0.67
C CYS A 60 0.01 3.56 -0.08
N PHE A 61 0.05 2.24 -0.35
CA PHE A 61 -1.09 1.51 -0.91
C PHE A 61 -2.32 1.60 -0.01
N LEU A 62 -2.15 1.33 1.30
CA LEU A 62 -3.22 1.46 2.28
C LEU A 62 -3.84 2.86 2.27
N ALA A 63 -3.03 3.90 2.15
CA ALA A 63 -3.52 5.28 2.08
C ALA A 63 -4.42 5.51 0.87
N VAL A 64 -4.02 4.99 -0.30
CA VAL A 64 -4.73 5.13 -1.57
C VAL A 64 -5.99 4.27 -1.61
N ASP A 65 -5.89 3.02 -1.20
CA ASP A 65 -7.03 2.10 -1.22
C ASP A 65 -8.08 2.52 -0.19
N THR A 66 -7.68 3.08 0.95
CA THR A 66 -8.62 3.74 1.87
C THR A 66 -9.38 4.89 1.18
N GLN A 67 -8.68 5.74 0.40
CA GLN A 67 -9.33 6.85 -0.33
C GLN A 67 -10.31 6.37 -1.41
N LEU A 68 -10.01 5.25 -2.07
CA LEU A 68 -10.88 4.61 -3.05
C LEU A 68 -12.15 4.04 -2.40
N VAL A 69 -11.99 3.32 -1.28
CA VAL A 69 -13.11 2.71 -0.54
C VAL A 69 -14.06 3.77 0.02
N LEU A 70 -13.53 4.91 0.46
CA LEU A 70 -14.33 6.01 0.99
C LEU A 70 -15.13 6.76 -0.10
N GLY A 71 -14.85 6.53 -1.38
CA GLY A 71 -15.54 7.21 -2.49
C GLY A 71 -15.32 8.73 -2.52
N ASN A 72 -14.32 9.24 -1.79
CA ASN A 72 -14.10 10.67 -1.62
C ASN A 72 -13.49 11.35 -2.87
N LYS A 73 -13.10 10.57 -3.91
CA LYS A 73 -12.41 11.01 -5.16
C LYS A 73 -12.84 10.21 -6.39
N GLN A 74 -12.22 10.44 -7.55
CA GLN A 74 -12.68 10.10 -8.92
C GLN A 74 -13.05 8.62 -9.21
N LEU A 75 -12.79 7.68 -8.30
CA LEU A 75 -13.03 6.24 -8.45
C LEU A 75 -13.73 5.71 -7.19
N ALA A 76 -15.02 5.96 -7.05
CA ALA A 76 -15.81 5.37 -5.97
C ALA A 76 -16.18 3.92 -6.34
N LEU A 77 -15.90 2.96 -5.45
CA LEU A 77 -16.39 1.60 -5.62
C LEU A 77 -17.92 1.56 -5.49
N SER A 78 -18.55 0.71 -6.30
CA SER A 78 -19.98 0.41 -6.14
C SER A 78 -20.20 -0.27 -4.78
N PRO A 79 -21.30 0.00 -4.06
CA PRO A 79 -21.63 -0.71 -2.82
C PRO A 79 -21.73 -2.24 -2.98
N GLU A 80 -21.80 -2.76 -4.21
CA GLU A 80 -21.75 -4.18 -4.52
C GLU A 80 -20.33 -4.79 -4.36
N GLU A 81 -19.29 -3.96 -4.32
CA GLU A 81 -17.87 -4.36 -4.29
C GLU A 81 -17.23 -4.25 -2.90
N HIS A 82 -18.03 -4.11 -1.84
CA HIS A 82 -17.56 -3.97 -0.47
C HIS A 82 -16.67 -5.14 0.01
N VAL A 83 -16.91 -6.37 -0.48
CA VAL A 83 -16.05 -7.53 -0.20
C VAL A 83 -14.67 -7.34 -0.80
N PHE A 84 -14.60 -6.85 -2.04
CA PHE A 84 -13.34 -6.59 -2.72
C PHE A 84 -12.57 -5.44 -2.05
N ALA A 85 -13.26 -4.36 -1.69
CA ALA A 85 -12.70 -3.26 -0.90
C ALA A 85 -12.07 -3.75 0.42
N ALA A 86 -12.79 -4.59 1.17
CA ALA A 86 -12.29 -5.16 2.42
C ALA A 86 -11.08 -6.07 2.19
N LEU A 87 -11.08 -6.89 1.13
CA LEU A 87 -9.97 -7.77 0.79
C LEU A 87 -8.71 -6.98 0.41
N THR A 88 -8.84 -5.89 -0.33
CA THR A 88 -7.73 -5.02 -0.70
C THR A 88 -7.11 -4.38 0.55
N LEU A 89 -7.91 -3.76 1.41
CA LEU A 89 -7.43 -3.18 2.67
C LEU A 89 -6.80 -4.23 3.58
N TYR A 90 -7.37 -5.44 3.65
CA TYR A 90 -6.80 -6.55 4.41
C TYR A 90 -5.41 -6.94 3.88
N THR A 91 -5.28 -7.07 2.56
CA THR A 91 -4.03 -7.46 1.91
C THR A 91 -2.93 -6.43 2.16
N ASP A 92 -3.25 -5.14 2.08
CA ASP A 92 -2.29 -4.07 2.40
C ASP A 92 -1.82 -4.14 3.85
N ILE A 93 -2.74 -4.32 4.79
CA ILE A 93 -2.41 -4.42 6.22
C ILE A 93 -1.49 -5.62 6.46
N VAL A 94 -1.81 -6.80 5.92
CA VAL A 94 -0.98 -8.00 6.07
C VAL A 94 0.42 -7.78 5.52
N ASN A 95 0.56 -7.17 4.34
CA ASN A 95 1.86 -6.89 3.73
C ASN A 95 2.71 -5.85 4.47
N ILE A 96 2.09 -4.98 5.29
CA ILE A 96 2.85 -4.04 6.16
C ILE A 96 3.50 -4.79 7.34
N PHE A 97 2.92 -5.91 7.79
CA PHE A 97 3.39 -6.66 8.96
C PHE A 97 4.29 -7.87 8.63
N LEU A 98 4.35 -8.27 7.36
CA LEU A 98 5.27 -9.28 6.85
C LEU A 98 6.71 -8.75 6.79
#